data_AF-A0A0A5GA34-F1
#
_entry.id   AF-A0A0A5GA34-F1
#
_cell.length_a   1.000
_cell.length_b   1.000
_cell.length_c   1.000
_cell.angle_alpha   90.00
_cell.angle_beta   90.00
_cell.angle_gamma   90.00
#
_symmetry.space_group_name_H-M   'P 1'
#
loop_
_entity.id
_entity.type
_entity.pdbx_description
1 polymer ?
#
loop_
_entity_poly.entity_id
_entity_poly.type
_entity_poly.pdbx_seq_one_letter_code
_entity_poly.pdbx_strand_id
1 'polypeptide(L)'
;MSHRENFENRDIALIDILDTVLDKGVAIKGDIIISIADIDLVYLDLRVLISAVETLVQADEKTANLLSSKQFDHEKEELEYANERS
;
A
#
# COMPACT_ATOMS: atom_id res chain seq x y z
N MET A 1 -6.31 -13.51 42.34
CA MET A 1 -5.58 -14.06 41.18
C MET A 1 -6.12 -13.56 39.82
N SER A 2 -7.40 -13.18 39.66
CA SER A 2 -7.96 -12.88 38.31
C SER A 2 -7.70 -11.47 37.73
N HIS A 3 -7.09 -10.54 38.46
CA HIS A 3 -6.87 -9.18 37.95
C HIS A 3 -5.58 -9.01 37.14
N ARG A 4 -4.60 -9.92 37.25
CA ARG A 4 -3.31 -9.80 36.55
C ARG A 4 -3.33 -10.41 35.15
N GLU A 5 -4.13 -11.46 34.98
CA GLU A 5 -4.30 -12.19 33.72
C GLU A 5 -4.99 -11.36 32.63
N ASN A 6 -5.85 -10.40 33.01
CA ASN A 6 -6.56 -9.54 32.06
C ASN A 6 -5.63 -8.50 31.39
N PHE A 7 -4.61 -8.01 32.12
CA PHE A 7 -3.66 -7.05 31.55
C PHE A 7 -2.71 -7.71 30.54
N GLU A 8 -2.14 -8.88 30.87
CA GLU A 8 -1.27 -9.61 29.94
C GLU A 8 -2.01 -9.96 28.63
N ASN A 9 -3.28 -10.37 28.73
CA ASN A 9 -4.06 -10.73 27.54
C ASN A 9 -4.42 -9.50 26.67
N ARG A 10 -4.60 -8.33 27.28
CA ARG A 10 -4.84 -7.06 26.55
C ARG A 10 -3.58 -6.53 25.88
N ASP A 11 -2.43 -6.67 26.53
CA ASP A 11 -1.15 -6.24 25.97
C ASP A 11 -0.78 -7.09 24.75
N ILE A 12 -1.00 -8.41 24.82
CA ILE A 12 -0.82 -9.34 23.68
C ILE A 12 -1.75 -8.95 22.53
N ALA A 13 -3.03 -8.66 22.80
CA ALA A 13 -3.99 -8.27 21.76
C ALA A 13 -3.64 -6.94 21.09
N LEU A 14 -3.13 -5.96 21.82
CA LEU A 14 -2.71 -4.68 21.24
C LEU A 14 -1.48 -4.85 20.36
N ILE A 15 -0.54 -5.71 20.77
CA ILE A 15 0.65 -6.03 19.98
C ILE A 15 0.26 -6.69 18.66
N ASP A 16 -0.66 -7.65 18.66
CA ASP A 16 -1.14 -8.31 17.43
C ASP A 16 -1.84 -7.33 16.48
N ILE A 17 -2.63 -6.40 17.03
CA ILE A 17 -3.28 -5.34 16.24
C ILE A 17 -2.23 -4.42 15.65
N LEU A 18 -1.26 -3.97 16.45
CA LEU A 18 -0.19 -3.10 15.98
C LEU A 18 0.63 -3.77 14.88
N ASP A 19 1.01 -5.03 15.07
CA ASP A 19 1.79 -5.81 14.10
C ASP A 19 1.01 -5.98 12.79
N THR A 20 -0.29 -6.30 12.87
CA THR A 20 -1.14 -6.41 11.68
C THR A 20 -1.29 -5.07 10.96
N VAL A 21 -1.44 -3.96 11.69
CA VAL A 21 -1.55 -2.62 11.12
C VAL A 21 -0.23 -2.17 10.48
N LEU A 22 0.91 -2.50 11.09
CA LEU A 22 2.24 -2.21 10.55
C LEU A 22 2.56 -3.09 9.33
N ASP A 23 2.21 -4.37 9.34
CA ASP A 23 2.53 -5.26 8.22
C ASP A 23 1.58 -5.08 7.03
N LYS A 24 0.27 -5.01 7.29
CA LYS A 24 -0.76 -5.07 6.24
C LYS A 24 -1.43 -3.73 5.97
N GLY A 25 -1.34 -2.78 6.91
CA GLY A 25 -2.09 -1.54 6.85
C GLY A 25 -3.59 -1.72 7.13
N VAL A 26 -4.32 -0.62 7.03
CA VAL A 26 -5.77 -0.53 7.26
C VAL A 26 -6.43 0.16 6.07
N ALA A 27 -7.48 -0.44 5.52
CA ALA A 27 -8.35 0.20 4.54
C ALA A 27 -9.59 0.76 5.22
N ILE A 28 -9.87 2.04 4.99
CA ILE A 28 -11.03 2.78 5.50
C ILE A 28 -11.92 3.14 4.33
N LYS A 29 -13.22 2.87 4.46
CA LYS A 29 -14.25 3.37 3.54
C LYS A 29 -15.15 4.36 4.28
N GLY A 30 -15.53 5.42 3.61
CA GLY A 30 -16.47 6.40 4.13
C GLY A 30 -16.97 7.29 3.02
N ASP A 31 -17.92 8.13 3.34
CA ASP A 31 -18.52 9.08 2.45
C ASP A 31 -18.49 10.47 3.08
N ILE A 32 -18.35 11.50 2.24
CA ILE A 32 -18.42 12.89 2.67
C ILE A 32 -19.36 13.65 1.75
N ILE A 33 -20.21 14.46 2.37
CA ILE A 33 -21.08 15.41 1.70
C ILE A 33 -20.57 16.81 1.98
N ILE A 34 -20.38 17.60 0.93
CA ILE A 34 -20.04 19.02 1.04
C ILE A 34 -21.32 19.81 0.79
N SER A 35 -21.76 20.53 1.81
CA SER A 35 -23.01 21.29 1.80
C SER A 35 -22.75 22.79 2.03
N ILE A 36 -23.54 23.63 1.39
CA ILE A 36 -23.53 25.09 1.57
C ILE A 36 -24.96 25.57 1.78
N ALA A 37 -25.18 26.35 2.85
CA ALA A 37 -26.50 26.88 3.18
C ALA A 37 -27.59 25.79 3.20
N ASP A 38 -27.29 24.67 3.86
CA ASP A 38 -28.16 23.49 3.99
C ASP A 38 -28.52 22.79 2.66
N ILE A 39 -27.78 23.09 1.58
CA ILE A 39 -27.89 22.42 0.29
C ILE A 39 -26.68 21.53 0.07
N ASP A 40 -26.94 20.24 -0.13
CA ASP A 40 -25.91 19.25 -0.47
C ASP A 40 -25.46 19.45 -1.92
N LEU A 41 -24.18 19.72 -2.13
CA LEU A 41 -23.63 20.03 -3.46
C LEU A 41 -22.85 18.86 -4.05
N VAL A 42 -22.06 18.19 -3.21
CA VAL A 42 -21.12 17.17 -3.68
C VAL A 42 -21.14 15.99 -2.71
N TYR A 43 -21.32 14.79 -3.24
CA TYR A 43 -21.15 13.53 -2.54
C TYR A 43 -19.86 12.86 -3.02
N LEU A 44 -19.02 12.41 -2.10
CA LEU A 44 -17.78 11.69 -2.40
C LEU A 44 -17.79 10.32 -1.71
N ASP A 45 -17.55 9.25 -2.48
CA ASP A 45 -17.16 7.94 -1.93
C ASP A 45 -15.65 7.94 -1.71
N LEU A 46 -15.23 7.85 -0.46
CA LEU A 46 -13.83 7.89 -0.04
C LEU A 46 -13.35 6.52 0.39
N ARG A 47 -12.23 6.11 -0.20
CA ARG A 47 -11.51 4.88 0.15
C ARG A 47 -10.08 5.23 0.41
N VAL A 48 -9.64 5.05 1.64
CA VAL A 48 -8.31 5.43 2.11
C VAL A 48 -7.59 4.17 2.57
N LEU A 49 -6.38 3.95 2.08
CA LEU A 49 -5.50 2.89 2.57
C LEU A 49 -4.38 3.52 3.40
N ILE A 50 -4.27 3.12 4.66
CA ILE A 50 -3.19 3.50 5.57
C ILE A 50 -2.26 2.29 5.67
N SER A 51 -1.21 2.25 4.87
CA SER A 51 -0.17 1.21 4.96
C SER A 51 1.02 1.70 5.79
N ALA A 52 1.84 0.78 6.30
CA ALA A 52 3.15 1.18 6.81
C ALA A 52 3.97 1.86 5.71
N VAL A 53 4.80 2.81 6.15
CA VAL A 53 5.66 3.63 5.29
C VAL A 53 6.55 2.74 4.40
N GLU A 54 7.01 1.61 4.92
CA GLU A 54 7.87 0.66 4.19
C GLU A 54 7.18 0.01 2.99
N THR A 55 5.91 -0.38 3.12
CA THR A 55 5.12 -0.98 2.03
C THR A 55 4.82 0.03 0.92
N LEU A 56 4.59 1.30 1.29
CA LEU A 56 4.32 2.38 0.32
C LEU A 56 5.59 2.72 -0.47
N VAL A 57 6.73 2.84 0.21
CA VAL A 57 8.04 3.11 -0.43
C VAL A 57 8.43 1.97 -1.39
N GLN A 58 8.23 0.70 -1.01
CA GLN A 58 8.49 -0.44 -1.90
C GLN A 58 7.55 -0.48 -3.12
N ALA A 59 6.28 -0.07 -2.99
CA ALA A 59 5.35 -0.03 -4.12
C ALA A 59 5.75 1.04 -5.16
N ASP A 60 6.30 2.16 -4.69
CA ASP A 60 6.81 3.25 -5.55
C ASP A 60 8.11 2.82 -6.27
N GLU A 61 9.06 2.21 -5.55
CA GLU A 61 10.31 1.69 -6.14
C GLU A 61 10.05 0.57 -7.16
N LYS A 62 9.12 -0.35 -6.89
CA LYS A 62 8.80 -1.45 -7.80
C LYS A 62 8.14 -0.96 -9.08
N THR A 63 7.29 0.06 -9.01
CA THR A 63 6.66 0.69 -10.19
C THR A 63 7.69 1.43 -11.02
N ALA A 64 8.61 2.17 -10.38
CA ALA A 64 9.68 2.90 -11.05
C ALA A 64 10.68 1.97 -11.78
N ASN A 65 11.00 0.80 -11.23
CA ASN A 65 11.97 -0.13 -11.80
C ASN A 65 11.43 -0.93 -12.99
N LEU A 66 10.11 -1.15 -13.06
CA LEU A 66 9.44 -1.81 -14.21
C LEU A 66 9.26 -0.87 -15.42
N LEU A 67 9.32 0.44 -15.20
CA LEU A 67 9.31 1.47 -16.25
C LEU A 67 10.72 1.90 -16.67
N SER A 68 11.76 1.48 -15.95
CA SER A 68 13.14 1.80 -16.24
C SER A 68 13.68 0.87 -17.33
N SER A 69 14.33 1.44 -18.34
CA SER A 69 14.86 0.81 -19.56
C SER A 69 15.74 -0.44 -19.39
N LYS A 70 16.05 -0.86 -18.15
CA LYS A 70 16.85 -2.06 -17.84
C LYS A 70 16.25 -3.36 -18.39
N GLN A 71 14.94 -3.45 -18.60
CA GLN A 71 14.31 -4.63 -19.22
C GLN A 71 14.36 -4.62 -20.75
N PHE A 72 14.48 -3.45 -21.39
CA PHE A 72 14.60 -3.33 -22.85
C PHE A 72 16.04 -3.48 -23.34
N ASP A 73 17.04 -3.25 -22.48
CA ASP A 73 18.45 -3.40 -22.86
C ASP A 73 18.84 -4.87 -23.10
N HIS A 74 18.25 -5.81 -22.37
CA HIS A 74 18.61 -7.23 -22.49
C HIS A 74 18.05 -7.90 -23.76
N GLU A 75 16.90 -7.45 -24.26
CA GLU A 75 16.30 -7.99 -25.49
C GLU A 75 16.98 -7.44 -26.75
N LYS A 76 17.54 -6.23 -26.67
CA LYS A 76 18.26 -5.60 -27.78
C LYS A 76 19.61 -6.28 -28.06
N GLU A 77 20.24 -6.85 -27.03
CA GLU A 77 21.54 -7.54 -27.12
C GLU A 77 21.44 -8.89 -27.86
N GLU A 78 20.34 -9.63 -27.68
CA GLU A 78 20.15 -10.92 -28.39
C GLU A 78 19.88 -10.75 -29.90
N LEU A 79 19.28 -9.62 -30.30
CA LEU A 79 19.00 -9.33 -31.71
C LEU A 79 20.22 -8.77 -32.46
N GLU A 80 21.21 -8.22 -31.76
CA GLU A 80 22.42 -7.66 -32.36
C GLU A 80 23.35 -8.76 -32.91
N TYR A 81 23.42 -9.92 -32.25
CA TYR A 81 24.21 -11.07 -32.73
C TYR A 81 23.57 -11.83 -33.91
N ALA A 82 22.25 -11.77 -34.06
CA ALA A 82 21.55 -12.48 -35.14
C ALA A 82 21.71 -11.79 -36.51
N ASN A 83 21.94 -10.48 -36.53
CA ASN A 83 21.99 -9.68 -37.75
C ASN A 83 23.39 -9.59 -38.38
N GLU A 84 24.46 -10.01 -37.69
CA GLU A 84 25.84 -9.94 -38.22
C GLU A 84 26.29 -11.18 -39.00
N ARG A 85 25.47 -12.25 -39.07
CA ARG A 85 25.86 -13.53 -39.71
C ARG A 85 25.04 -13.91 -40.95
N SER A 86 24.17 -13.03 -41.43
CA SER A 86 23.38 -13.21 -42.65
C SER A 86 23.79 -12.22 -43.74
#